data_AF-A0A9C9N620-F1
#
_entry.id   AF-A0A9C9N620-F1
#
_cell.length_a   1.000
_cell.length_b   1.000
_cell.length_c   1.000
_cell.angle_alpha   90.00
_cell.angle_beta   90.00
_cell.angle_gamma   90.00
#
_symmetry.space_group_name_H-M   'P 1'
#
loop_
_entity.id
_entity.type
_entity.pdbx_description
1 polymer ?
#
loop_
_entity_poly.entity_id
_entity_poly.type
_entity_poly.pdbx_seq_one_letter_code
_entity_poly.pdbx_strand_id
1 'polypeptide(L)'
;MKRGIDPSLGTLIYRLWVGSLALIWLLGILSLFLPPQPVSSAPLSNGITVEEISSSYTFAQQLSFSLHATANADIVRVYLFLRATSDAQALPVPVE
;
A
#
# COMPACT_ATOMS: atom_id res chain seq x y z
N MET A 1 15.71 56.59 39.77
CA MET A 1 15.04 56.88 38.48
C MET A 1 14.07 55.75 38.16
N LYS A 2 12.75 55.97 38.35
CA LYS A 2 11.72 55.02 37.90
C LYS A 2 11.64 55.10 36.38
N ARG A 3 12.01 54.03 35.66
CA ARG A 3 11.76 53.94 34.21
C ARG A 3 10.25 53.85 34.02
N GLY A 4 9.62 54.93 33.57
CA GLY A 4 8.23 54.92 33.12
C GLY A 4 8.17 54.07 31.87
N ILE A 5 7.46 52.95 31.93
CA ILE A 5 7.14 52.16 30.75
C ILE A 5 6.09 52.97 29.99
N ASP A 6 6.39 53.37 28.76
CA ASP A 6 5.45 54.11 27.93
C ASP A 6 4.16 53.28 27.73
N PRO A 7 2.99 53.84 28.07
CA PRO A 7 1.71 53.11 28.01
C PRO A 7 1.36 52.68 26.58
N SER A 8 1.90 53.35 25.56
CA SER A 8 1.77 53.01 24.15
C SER A 8 2.39 51.64 23.81
N LEU A 9 3.46 51.25 24.50
CA LEU A 9 4.17 49.99 24.28
C LEU A 9 3.34 48.80 24.79
N GLY A 10 2.66 48.98 25.92
CA GLY A 10 1.71 47.99 26.47
C GLY A 10 0.50 47.77 25.56
N THR A 11 -0.03 48.83 24.96
CA THR A 11 -1.14 48.73 24.00
C THR A 11 -0.73 48.00 22.72
N LEU A 12 0.50 48.21 22.25
CA LEU A 12 1.03 47.55 21.05
C LEU A 12 1.23 46.04 21.27
N ILE A 13 1.78 45.67 22.44
CA ILE A 13 1.94 44.27 22.85
C ILE A 13 0.57 43.58 22.99
N TYR A 14 -0.40 44.24 23.62
CA TYR A 14 -1.75 43.68 23.78
C TYR A 14 -2.42 43.40 22.43
N ARG A 15 -2.30 44.33 21.46
CA ARG A 15 -2.85 44.14 20.10
C ARG A 15 -2.22 42.97 19.36
N LEU A 16 -0.91 42.75 19.53
CA LEU A 16 -0.20 41.61 18.94
C LEU A 16 -0.67 40.28 19.56
N TRP A 17 -0.87 40.24 20.88
CA TRP A 17 -1.37 39.06 21.58
C TRP A 17 -2.79 38.69 21.14
N VAL A 18 -3.70 39.67 21.12
CA VAL A 18 -5.09 39.44 20.69
C VAL A 18 -5.15 39.02 19.22
N GLY A 19 -4.33 39.62 18.35
CA GLY A 19 -4.24 39.24 16.94
C GLY A 19 -3.75 37.81 16.74
N SER A 20 -2.70 37.41 17.46
CA SER A 20 -2.19 36.03 17.42
C SER A 20 -3.23 35.02 17.89
N LEU A 21 -3.97 35.34 18.95
CA LEU A 21 -5.02 34.46 19.46
C LEU A 21 -6.14 34.30 18.42
N ALA A 22 -6.59 35.40 17.83
CA ALA A 22 -7.61 35.40 16.78
C ALA A 22 -7.20 34.58 15.55
N LEU A 23 -5.91 34.65 15.16
CA LEU A 23 -5.39 33.88 14.03
C LEU A 23 -5.40 32.37 14.31
N ILE A 24 -5.03 31.96 15.51
CA ILE A 24 -5.06 30.54 15.92
C ILE A 24 -6.50 30.01 15.88
N TRP A 25 -7.46 30.79 16.40
CA TRP A 25 -8.88 30.43 16.34
C TRP A 25 -9.37 30.31 14.90
N LEU A 26 -8.99 31.23 14.02
CA LEU A 26 -9.35 31.19 12.60
C LEU A 26 -8.80 29.93 11.91
N LEU A 27 -7.53 29.59 12.14
CA LEU A 27 -6.89 28.38 11.60
C LEU A 27 -7.56 27.10 12.10
N GLY A 28 -7.93 27.06 13.39
CA GLY A 28 -8.67 25.94 13.97
C GLY A 28 -10.03 25.75 13.31
N ILE A 29 -10.80 26.83 13.15
CA ILE A 29 -12.09 26.81 12.46
C ILE A 29 -11.90 26.38 11.00
N LEU A 30 -10.90 26.90 10.30
CA LEU A 30 -10.64 26.54 8.91
C LEU A 30 -10.34 25.05 8.75
N SER A 31 -9.66 24.43 9.73
CA SER A 31 -9.38 22.99 9.71
C SER A 31 -10.64 22.11 9.79
N LEU A 32 -11.72 22.59 10.42
CA LEU A 32 -13.02 21.91 10.47
C LEU A 32 -13.75 21.95 9.11
N PHE A 33 -13.44 22.93 8.27
CA PHE A 33 -14.00 23.05 6.93
C PHE A 33 -13.12 22.40 5.85
N LEU A 34 -11.94 21.89 6.20
CA LEU A 34 -11.13 21.14 5.25
C LEU A 34 -11.83 19.81 4.96
N PRO A 35 -12.10 19.49 3.68
CA PRO A 35 -12.62 18.18 3.33
C PRO A 35 -11.63 17.10 3.80
N PRO A 36 -12.11 15.93 4.24
CA PRO A 36 -11.25 14.83 4.62
C PRO A 36 -10.30 14.54 3.46
N GLN A 37 -9.01 14.77 3.68
CA GLN A 37 -8.02 14.41 2.69
C GLN A 37 -8.05 12.90 2.54
N PRO A 38 -8.02 12.37 1.30
CA PRO A 38 -7.87 10.94 1.12
C PRO A 38 -6.55 10.55 1.77
N VAL A 39 -6.66 9.82 2.88
CA VAL A 39 -5.52 9.09 3.45
C VAL A 39 -5.05 8.20 2.31
N SER A 40 -3.90 8.55 1.72
CA SER A 40 -3.23 7.70 0.75
C SER A 40 -2.83 6.45 1.52
N SER A 41 -3.73 5.47 1.56
CA SER A 41 -3.37 4.11 1.90
C SER A 41 -2.27 3.73 0.92
N ALA A 42 -1.03 3.67 1.41
CA ALA A 42 0.01 2.94 0.70
C ALA A 42 -0.62 1.61 0.26
N PRO A 43 -0.42 1.17 -1.00
CA PRO A 43 -0.96 -0.12 -1.41
C PRO A 43 -0.46 -1.12 -0.37
N LEU A 44 -1.39 -1.72 0.38
CA LEU A 44 -1.08 -2.93 1.12
C LEU A 44 -0.38 -3.82 0.10
N SER A 45 0.75 -4.41 0.47
CA SER A 45 1.41 -5.39 -0.38
C SER A 45 0.34 -6.34 -0.91
N ASN A 46 -0.03 -6.21 -2.19
CA ASN A 46 -0.98 -7.07 -2.89
C ASN A 46 -0.23 -8.37 -3.20
N GLY A 47 0.28 -9.00 -2.14
CA GLY A 47 0.98 -10.26 -2.20
C GLY A 47 -0.02 -11.34 -2.56
N ILE A 48 0.36 -12.13 -3.57
CA ILE A 48 -0.26 -13.42 -3.84
C ILE A 48 0.54 -14.42 -3.02
N THR A 49 -0.10 -15.07 -2.06
CA THR A 49 0.49 -16.17 -1.32
C THR A 49 0.14 -17.46 -2.04
N VAL A 50 1.15 -18.17 -2.53
CA VAL A 50 0.96 -19.50 -3.11
C VAL A 50 1.03 -20.53 -2.00
N GLU A 51 -0.05 -21.28 -1.82
CA GLU A 51 -0.16 -22.30 -0.76
C GLU A 51 0.29 -23.67 -1.28
N GLU A 52 -0.11 -24.03 -2.50
CA GLU A 52 0.23 -25.32 -3.08
C GLU A 52 0.35 -25.23 -4.61
N ILE A 53 1.40 -25.88 -5.14
CA ILE A 53 1.54 -26.19 -6.56
C ILE A 53 1.73 -27.70 -6.67
N SER A 54 0.82 -28.37 -7.37
CA SER A 54 0.96 -29.80 -7.66
C SER A 54 0.82 -30.06 -9.16
N SER A 55 1.60 -31.04 -9.64
CA SER A 55 1.54 -31.53 -11.01
C SER A 55 1.42 -33.04 -11.00
N SER A 56 0.40 -33.58 -11.67
CA SER A 56 0.24 -35.03 -11.85
C SER A 56 0.34 -35.41 -13.32
N TYR A 57 1.01 -36.54 -13.57
CA TYR A 57 1.16 -37.11 -14.91
C TYR A 57 0.45 -38.46 -14.96
N THR A 58 -0.40 -38.66 -15.95
CA THR A 58 -0.97 -39.98 -16.25
C THR A 58 -0.27 -40.55 -17.49
N PHE A 59 0.00 -41.86 -17.47
CA PHE A 59 0.73 -42.63 -18.49
C PHE A 59 0.20 -42.49 -19.94
N ALA A 60 -0.93 -41.79 -20.12
CA ALA A 60 -1.56 -41.45 -21.40
C ALA A 60 -1.44 -39.96 -21.80
N GLN A 61 -0.37 -39.26 -21.42
CA GLN A 61 0.03 -37.91 -21.91
C GLN A 61 -0.72 -36.71 -21.31
N GLN A 62 -1.55 -36.89 -20.27
CA GLN A 62 -2.20 -35.78 -19.59
C GLN A 62 -1.35 -35.29 -18.41
N LEU A 63 -1.01 -34.00 -18.45
CA LEU A 63 -0.35 -33.27 -17.38
C LEU A 63 -1.36 -32.30 -16.75
N SER A 64 -1.68 -32.50 -15.48
CA SER A 64 -2.61 -31.64 -14.74
C SER A 64 -1.85 -30.78 -13.76
N PHE A 65 -2.09 -29.47 -13.78
CA PHE A 65 -1.52 -28.51 -12.85
C PHE A 65 -2.61 -27.97 -11.93
N SER A 66 -2.36 -28.00 -10.62
CA SER A 66 -3.21 -27.35 -9.63
C SER A 66 -2.42 -26.24 -8.94
N LEU A 67 -3.04 -25.07 -8.83
CA LEU A 67 -2.51 -23.91 -8.12
C LEU A 67 -3.53 -23.50 -7.05
N HIS A 68 -3.13 -23.59 -5.78
CA HIS A 68 -3.88 -23.01 -4.68
C HIS A 68 -3.16 -21.75 -4.22
N ALA A 69 -3.84 -20.60 -4.29
CA ALA A 69 -3.28 -19.31 -3.92
C ALA A 69 -4.35 -18.43 -3.26
N THR A 70 -3.91 -17.68 -2.25
CA THR A 70 -4.72 -16.66 -1.58
C THR A 70 -4.13 -15.29 -1.88
N ALA A 71 -4.99 -14.30 -2.09
CA ALA A 71 -4.58 -12.94 -2.41
C ALA A 71 -5.43 -11.93 -1.65
N ASN A 72 -4.79 -10.86 -1.19
CA ASN A 72 -5.46 -9.74 -0.52
C ASN A 72 -6.19 -8.80 -1.51
N ALA A 73 -6.08 -9.08 -2.81
CA ALA A 73 -6.72 -8.37 -3.91
C ALA A 73 -7.03 -9.35 -5.04
N ASP A 74 -7.89 -8.95 -5.97
CA ASP A 74 -8.27 -9.79 -7.11
C ASP A 74 -7.06 -10.21 -7.95
N ILE A 75 -6.99 -11.51 -8.27
CA ILE A 75 -5.96 -12.05 -9.15
C ILE A 75 -6.35 -11.74 -10.59
N VAL A 76 -5.72 -10.73 -11.18
CA VAL A 76 -6.04 -10.28 -12.55
C VAL A 76 -5.45 -11.19 -13.63
N ARG A 77 -4.28 -11.80 -13.36
CA ARG A 77 -3.56 -12.65 -14.33
C ARG A 77 -2.79 -13.77 -13.63
N VAL A 78 -2.74 -14.92 -14.29
CA VAL A 78 -1.93 -16.08 -13.92
C VAL A 78 -1.09 -16.47 -15.13
N TYR A 79 0.22 -16.68 -14.94
CA TYR A 79 1.13 -17.09 -16.00
C TYR A 79 1.72 -18.47 -15.68
N LEU A 80 1.59 -19.41 -16.61
CA LEU A 80 2.22 -20.73 -16.52
C LEU A 80 3.38 -20.79 -17.52
N PHE A 81 4.58 -21.06 -17.03
CA PHE A 81 5.77 -21.25 -17.86
C PHE A 81 6.18 -22.72 -17.86
N LEU A 82 6.17 -23.33 -19.05
CA LEU A 82 6.58 -24.72 -19.25
C LEU A 82 7.99 -24.73 -19.85
N ARG A 83 8.92 -25.41 -19.19
CA ARG A 83 10.26 -25.67 -19.72
C ARG A 83 10.48 -27.17 -19.79
N ALA A 84 10.49 -27.73 -20.99
CA ALA A 84 10.92 -29.11 -21.20
C ALA A 84 12.46 -29.16 -21.24
N THR A 85 13.06 -29.92 -20.33
CA THR A 85 14.49 -30.25 -20.34
C THR A 85 14.64 -31.72 -20.67
N SER A 86 15.28 -32.05 -21.79
CA SER A 86 15.65 -33.42 -22.11
C SER A 86 17.06 -33.67 -21.58
N ASP A 87 17.15 -34.34 -20.42
CA ASP A 87 18.42 -34.92 -19.93
C ASP A 87 18.52 -36.44 -20.21
N ALA A 88 17.46 -37.05 -20.71
CA ALA A 88 17.43 -38.45 -21.08
C ALA A 88 17.20 -38.59 -22.58
N GLN A 89 18.14 -39.25 -23.27
CA GLN A 89 17.85 -39.91 -24.53
C GLN A 89 16.67 -40.85 -24.28
N ALA A 90 15.52 -40.54 -24.87
CA ALA A 90 14.35 -41.40 -24.82
C ALA A 90 14.70 -42.71 -25.53
N LEU A 91 15.07 -43.73 -24.76
CA LEU A 91 15.12 -45.09 -25.29
C LEU A 91 13.67 -45.48 -25.62
N PRO A 92 13.38 -45.92 -26.85
CA PRO A 92 12.05 -46.37 -27.22
C PRO A 92 11.72 -47.60 -26.39
N VAL A 93 10.75 -47.47 -25.48
CA VAL A 93 10.13 -48.62 -24.83
C VAL A 93 9.14 -49.22 -25.83
N PRO A 94 9.30 -50.49 -26.26
CA PRO A 94 8.35 -51.14 -27.15
C PRO A 94 7.00 -51.25 -26.45
N VAL A 95 5.93 -50.95 -27.19
CA VAL A 95 4.56 -51.24 -26.76
C VAL A 95 4.23 -52.64 -27.31
N GLU A 96 4.03 -53.61 -26.41
CA GLU A 96 3.37 -54.89 -26.72
C GLU A 96 1.84 -54.74 -26.60
#